data_AF-A0A660QU38-F1
#
_entry.id   AF-A0A660QU38-F1
#
_cell.length_a   1.000
_cell.length_b   1.000
_cell.length_c   1.000
_cell.angle_alpha   90.00
_cell.angle_beta   90.00
_cell.angle_gamma   90.00
#
_symmetry.space_group_name_H-M   'P 1'
#
loop_
_entity.id
_entity.type
_entity.pdbx_description
1 polymer ?
#
loop_
_entity_poly.entity_id
_entity_poly.type
_entity_poly.pdbx_seq_one_letter_code
_entity_poly.pdbx_strand_id
1 'polypeptide(L)'
;MAAKPYAELPLGTIQPQGWLLRQLQVAAEGMTGNLDTLYPEVCGERNAWLGGDGDTWERGPYWIDGLYPLAKLLGDEELEAKAMRWIEWTLANQRPNGQIGPYELKAEERTQPPPEGAQVGDVHDWWPRMVMLKILQQHYMASGDERAIDCMLRYMRYQLSELKNRPLYDPGNPESGSWWAGRRGGDNVMSAYWLYNATGEPFLLELAELLQEQAYPWADDFESGEKIALFRYS
;
A
#
# COMPACT_ATOMS: atom_id res chain seq x y z
N MET A 1 4.10 7.41 -28.52
CA MET A 1 3.95 6.03 -28.00
C MET A 1 2.71 5.42 -28.63
N ALA A 2 2.73 4.13 -29.00
CA ALA A 2 1.56 3.46 -29.54
C ALA A 2 0.49 3.27 -28.46
N ALA A 3 -0.79 3.40 -28.81
CA ALA A 3 -1.90 3.11 -27.90
C ALA A 3 -1.81 1.64 -27.46
N LYS A 4 -1.74 1.39 -26.15
CA LYS A 4 -1.73 0.03 -25.59
C LYS A 4 -3.18 -0.48 -25.53
N PRO A 5 -3.57 -1.50 -26.31
CA PRO A 5 -4.89 -2.10 -26.17
C PRO A 5 -5.05 -2.67 -24.76
N TYR A 6 -6.25 -2.56 -24.19
CA TYR A 6 -6.58 -3.02 -22.83
C TYR A 6 -5.83 -2.30 -21.69
N ALA A 7 -5.34 -1.07 -21.92
CA ALA A 7 -4.85 -0.23 -20.83
C ALA A 7 -5.97 0.09 -19.84
N GLU A 8 -5.63 0.09 -18.55
CA GLU A 8 -6.55 0.49 -17.49
C GLU A 8 -6.98 1.95 -17.67
N LEU A 9 -8.26 2.23 -17.45
CA LEU A 9 -8.78 3.58 -17.52
C LEU A 9 -8.47 4.35 -16.23
N PRO A 10 -8.19 5.66 -16.30
CA PRO A 10 -8.03 6.49 -15.12
C PRO A 10 -9.21 6.35 -14.13
N LEU A 11 -8.92 6.38 -12.83
CA LEU A 11 -9.93 6.28 -11.79
C LEU A 11 -10.94 7.43 -11.93
N GLY A 12 -12.24 7.10 -11.93
CA GLY A 12 -13.33 8.05 -12.18
C GLY A 12 -13.75 8.18 -13.66
N THR A 13 -13.05 7.52 -14.60
CA THR A 13 -13.50 7.47 -16.01
C THR A 13 -14.84 6.75 -16.16
N ILE A 14 -15.04 5.68 -15.40
CA ILE A 14 -16.30 4.92 -15.35
C ILE A 14 -17.06 5.35 -14.12
N GLN A 15 -18.33 5.72 -14.31
CA GLN A 15 -19.21 6.21 -13.25
C GLN A 15 -20.24 5.13 -12.86
N PRO A 16 -20.41 4.84 -11.56
CA PRO A 16 -21.34 3.82 -11.10
C PRO A 16 -22.80 4.28 -11.27
N GLN A 17 -23.70 3.36 -11.63
CA GLN A 17 -25.14 3.61 -11.73
C GLN A 17 -25.94 2.44 -11.14
N GLY A 18 -27.23 2.69 -10.88
CA GLY A 18 -28.18 1.66 -10.45
C GLY A 18 -27.73 0.90 -9.20
N TRP A 19 -27.70 -0.43 -9.29
CA TRP A 19 -27.33 -1.29 -8.16
C TRP A 19 -25.90 -1.03 -7.65
N LEU A 20 -24.92 -0.84 -8.55
CA LEU A 20 -23.53 -0.60 -8.15
C LEU A 20 -23.39 0.72 -7.40
N LEU A 21 -24.01 1.79 -7.89
CA LEU A 21 -24.05 3.08 -7.19
C LEU A 21 -24.61 2.92 -5.78
N ARG A 22 -25.70 2.16 -5.62
CA ARG A 22 -26.27 1.91 -4.30
C ARG A 22 -25.32 1.13 -3.39
N GLN A 23 -24.58 0.14 -3.90
CA GLN A 23 -23.59 -0.58 -3.09
C GLN A 23 -22.45 0.31 -2.62
N LEU A 24 -21.96 1.21 -3.48
CA LEU A 24 -20.93 2.18 -3.10
C LEU A 24 -21.46 3.16 -2.04
N GLN A 25 -22.68 3.67 -2.18
CA GLN A 25 -23.31 4.50 -1.16
C GLN A 25 -23.46 3.76 0.18
N VAL A 26 -23.85 2.48 0.17
CA VAL A 26 -23.91 1.67 1.40
C VAL A 26 -22.53 1.48 2.02
N ALA A 27 -21.47 1.28 1.22
CA ALA A 27 -20.11 1.20 1.74
C ALA A 27 -19.66 2.52 2.38
N ALA A 28 -19.97 3.65 1.74
CA ALA A 28 -19.70 5.00 2.23
C ALA A 28 -20.45 5.31 3.53
N GLU A 29 -21.74 5.00 3.59
CA GLU A 29 -22.58 5.14 4.79
C GLU A 29 -22.17 4.16 5.92
N GLY A 30 -21.52 3.05 5.56
CA GLY A 30 -21.16 1.96 6.47
C GLY A 30 -19.73 2.05 7.03
N MET A 31 -19.12 0.89 7.29
CA MET A 31 -17.79 0.83 7.90
C MET A 31 -16.73 1.50 7.03
N THR A 32 -16.76 1.33 5.71
CA THR A 32 -15.72 1.87 4.82
C THR A 32 -15.61 3.39 4.91
N GLY A 33 -16.71 4.15 5.03
CA GLY A 33 -16.63 5.60 5.22
C GLY A 33 -16.31 6.07 6.65
N ASN A 34 -16.35 5.17 7.63
CA ASN A 34 -16.40 5.52 9.06
C ASN A 34 -15.42 4.74 9.96
N LEU A 35 -14.43 4.05 9.41
CA LEU A 35 -13.45 3.28 10.22
C LEU A 35 -12.61 4.16 11.15
N ASP A 36 -12.39 5.44 10.83
CA ASP A 36 -11.79 6.42 11.74
C ASP A 36 -12.58 6.62 13.04
N THR A 37 -13.91 6.46 12.97
CA THR A 37 -14.81 6.60 14.12
C THR A 37 -15.10 5.25 14.79
N LEU A 38 -15.27 4.19 13.99
CA LEU A 38 -15.63 2.86 14.45
C LEU A 38 -14.42 2.06 14.96
N TYR A 39 -13.22 2.39 14.49
CA TYR A 39 -11.97 1.75 14.88
C TYR A 39 -10.82 2.76 15.05
N PRO A 40 -10.98 3.75 15.95
CA PRO A 40 -10.05 4.87 16.11
C PRO A 40 -8.64 4.44 16.59
N GLU A 41 -8.51 3.27 17.23
CA GLU A 41 -7.23 2.72 17.68
C GLU A 41 -6.28 2.43 16.51
N VAL A 42 -6.82 2.10 15.34
CA VAL A 42 -6.06 1.75 14.14
C VAL A 42 -6.24 2.78 13.03
N CYS A 43 -7.45 3.30 12.82
CA CYS A 43 -7.76 4.21 11.70
C CYS A 43 -7.95 5.67 12.15
N GLY A 44 -7.78 5.97 13.44
CA GLY A 44 -7.91 7.31 13.98
C GLY A 44 -6.62 8.14 13.89
N GLU A 45 -6.65 9.33 14.50
CA GLU A 45 -5.60 10.34 14.37
C GLU A 45 -4.23 9.92 14.93
N ARG A 46 -4.20 8.93 15.82
CA ARG A 46 -2.95 8.38 16.36
C ARG A 46 -2.26 7.44 15.38
N ASN A 47 -2.84 7.06 14.24
CA ASN A 47 -2.14 6.18 13.29
C ASN A 47 -0.80 6.80 12.85
N ALA A 48 0.26 5.99 12.78
CA ALA A 48 1.60 6.48 12.50
C ALA A 48 1.82 6.91 11.04
N TRP A 49 0.94 6.49 10.12
CA TRP A 49 0.84 7.01 8.75
C TRP A 49 0.17 8.39 8.68
N LEU A 50 -0.23 8.94 9.82
CA LEU A 50 -0.62 10.34 10.01
C LEU A 50 0.40 11.10 10.90
N GLY A 51 1.53 10.47 11.21
CA GLY A 51 2.55 11.02 12.10
C GLY A 51 2.25 10.83 13.59
N GLY A 52 1.24 10.02 13.92
CA GLY A 52 0.95 9.63 15.29
C GLY A 52 1.86 8.53 15.83
N ASP A 53 1.51 8.02 17.01
CA ASP A 53 2.26 7.02 17.77
C ASP A 53 1.52 5.67 17.93
N GLY A 54 0.42 5.50 17.21
CA GLY A 54 -0.41 4.30 17.18
C GLY A 54 0.04 3.31 16.12
N ASP A 55 -0.92 2.68 15.44
CA ASP A 55 -0.66 1.62 14.46
C ASP A 55 0.27 2.06 13.33
N THR A 56 1.29 1.23 13.05
CA THR A 56 2.35 1.50 12.08
C THR A 56 2.29 0.61 10.84
N TRP A 57 1.39 -0.38 10.81
CA TRP A 57 1.44 -1.44 9.82
C TRP A 57 0.47 -1.15 8.66
N GLU A 58 -0.18 -2.17 8.10
CA GLU A 58 -0.91 -2.13 6.85
C GLU A 58 -2.41 -1.77 6.99
N ARG A 59 -3.01 -1.95 8.17
CA ARG A 59 -4.47 -1.80 8.36
C ARG A 59 -5.00 -0.41 8.02
N GLY A 60 -4.30 0.65 8.45
CA GLY A 60 -4.61 2.03 8.08
C GLY A 60 -4.54 2.25 6.56
N PRO A 61 -3.40 1.97 5.92
CA PRO A 61 -3.29 1.98 4.46
C PRO A 61 -4.38 1.16 3.75
N TYR A 62 -4.74 -0.04 4.20
CA TYR A 62 -5.79 -0.82 3.56
C TYR A 62 -7.15 -0.15 3.57
N TRP A 63 -7.49 0.53 4.66
CA TRP A 63 -8.70 1.33 4.70
C TRP A 63 -8.68 2.41 3.61
N ILE A 64 -7.55 3.09 3.42
CA ILE A 64 -7.40 4.15 2.43
C ILE A 64 -7.40 3.61 0.99
N ASP A 65 -6.82 2.44 0.75
CA ASP A 65 -6.87 1.73 -0.55
C ASP A 65 -8.32 1.48 -1.01
N GLY A 66 -9.26 1.31 -0.07
CA GLY A 66 -10.69 1.22 -0.38
C GLY A 66 -11.43 2.56 -0.33
N LEU A 67 -11.13 3.41 0.64
CA LEU A 67 -11.85 4.68 0.88
C LEU A 67 -11.60 5.69 -0.24
N TYR A 68 -10.35 5.83 -0.69
CA TYR A 68 -9.99 6.83 -1.70
C TYR A 68 -10.75 6.60 -3.04
N PRO A 69 -10.68 5.41 -3.68
CA PRO A 69 -11.43 5.19 -4.91
C PRO A 69 -12.95 5.26 -4.71
N LEU A 70 -13.45 4.84 -3.54
CA LEU A 70 -14.87 4.98 -3.21
C LEU A 70 -15.30 6.46 -3.24
N ALA A 71 -14.53 7.34 -2.60
CA ALA A 71 -14.79 8.78 -2.59
C ALA A 71 -14.74 9.37 -4.00
N LYS A 72 -13.72 9.03 -4.80
CA LYS A 72 -13.59 9.50 -6.19
C LYS A 72 -14.78 9.06 -7.07
N LEU A 73 -15.26 7.82 -6.90
CA LEU A 73 -16.38 7.28 -7.68
C LEU A 73 -17.74 7.87 -7.28
N LEU A 74 -17.89 8.30 -6.02
CA LEU A 74 -19.11 8.95 -5.53
C LEU A 74 -19.08 10.48 -5.67
N GLY A 75 -17.92 11.07 -5.93
CA GLY A 75 -17.73 12.52 -5.87
C GLY A 75 -17.93 13.08 -4.46
N ASP A 76 -17.54 12.31 -3.44
CA ASP A 76 -17.73 12.66 -2.03
C ASP A 76 -16.48 13.37 -1.48
N GLU A 77 -16.56 14.70 -1.38
CA GLU A 77 -15.44 15.55 -0.95
C GLU A 77 -15.06 15.32 0.53
N GLU A 78 -16.01 14.94 1.39
CA GLU A 78 -15.73 14.69 2.81
C GLU A 78 -14.94 13.39 2.98
N LEU A 79 -15.35 12.33 2.28
CA LEU A 79 -14.62 11.06 2.28
C LEU A 79 -13.26 11.20 1.59
N GLU A 80 -13.18 11.98 0.51
CA GLU A 80 -11.91 12.27 -0.16
C GLU A 80 -10.96 13.02 0.79
N ALA A 81 -11.45 14.01 1.54
CA ALA A 81 -10.65 14.74 2.51
C ALA A 81 -10.07 13.82 3.61
N LYS A 82 -10.84 12.82 4.08
CA LYS A 82 -10.33 11.81 5.03
C LYS A 82 -9.16 11.05 4.44
N ALA A 83 -9.30 10.51 3.22
CA ALA A 83 -8.23 9.75 2.55
C ALA A 83 -7.00 10.61 2.22
N MET A 84 -7.23 11.85 1.78
CA MET A 84 -6.16 12.78 1.39
C MET A 84 -5.22 13.14 2.54
N ARG A 85 -5.68 13.10 3.81
CA ARG A 85 -4.78 13.27 4.98
C ARG A 85 -3.61 12.27 4.95
N TRP A 86 -3.87 11.02 4.57
CA TRP A 86 -2.87 9.95 4.55
C TRP A 86 -1.93 10.07 3.35
N ILE A 87 -2.48 10.44 2.19
CA ILE A 87 -1.73 10.67 0.96
C ILE A 87 -0.79 11.87 1.14
N GLU A 88 -1.32 13.02 1.57
CA GLU A 88 -0.51 14.23 1.79
C GLU A 88 0.53 14.03 2.87
N TRP A 89 0.20 13.34 3.97
CA TRP A 89 1.20 13.02 4.98
C TRP A 89 2.33 12.18 4.38
N THR A 90 2.02 11.14 3.60
CA THR A 90 3.02 10.29 2.97
C THR A 90 3.92 11.08 2.01
N LEU A 91 3.33 11.91 1.14
CA LEU A 91 4.06 12.75 0.19
C LEU A 91 4.96 13.77 0.92
N ALA A 92 4.46 14.41 1.97
CA ALA A 92 5.19 15.44 2.71
C ALA A 92 6.31 14.88 3.60
N ASN A 93 6.25 13.58 3.96
CA ASN A 93 7.18 12.97 4.91
C ASN A 93 8.12 11.92 4.29
N GLN A 94 8.23 11.88 2.95
CA GLN A 94 9.23 11.02 2.30
C GLN A 94 10.65 11.42 2.72
N ARG A 95 11.41 10.45 3.23
CA ARG A 95 12.77 10.65 3.74
C ARG A 95 13.75 11.03 2.62
N PRO A 96 14.90 11.67 2.92
CA PRO A 96 15.90 12.03 1.91
C PRO A 96 16.37 10.85 1.06
N ASN A 97 16.53 9.67 1.67
CA ASN A 97 16.92 8.43 0.98
C ASN A 97 15.83 7.84 0.08
N GLY A 98 14.59 8.36 0.11
CA GLY A 98 13.45 7.89 -0.67
C GLY A 98 12.45 7.01 0.10
N GLN A 99 12.77 6.59 1.32
CA GLN A 99 11.87 5.76 2.11
C GLN A 99 10.59 6.52 2.53
N ILE A 100 9.46 5.80 2.49
CA ILE A 100 8.13 6.31 2.91
C ILE A 100 7.64 5.56 4.15
N GLY A 101 6.60 6.11 4.79
CA GLY A 101 5.88 5.48 5.90
C GLY A 101 6.35 5.89 7.30
N PRO A 102 5.78 5.27 8.34
CA PRO A 102 5.96 5.65 9.74
C PRO A 102 7.41 5.68 10.19
N TYR A 103 7.73 6.63 11.08
CA TYR A 103 9.01 6.69 11.78
C TYR A 103 9.02 5.72 12.95
N GLU A 104 10.21 5.19 13.25
CA GLU A 104 10.41 4.48 14.51
C GLU A 104 10.28 5.46 15.66
N LEU A 105 9.50 5.10 16.66
CA LEU A 105 9.35 5.86 17.89
C LEU A 105 10.03 5.10 19.02
N LYS A 106 10.97 5.77 19.67
CA LYS A 106 11.61 5.25 20.88
C LYS A 106 10.59 5.17 22.01
N ALA A 107 10.82 4.25 22.94
CA ALA A 107 9.91 4.05 24.07
C ALA A 107 9.74 5.34 24.90
N GLU A 108 10.78 6.15 25.01
CA GLU A 108 10.79 7.40 25.77
C GLU A 108 10.04 8.54 25.06
N GLU A 109 9.83 8.45 23.74
CA GLU A 109 9.11 9.43 22.94
C GLU A 109 7.59 9.20 23.02
N ARG A 110 7.15 8.04 23.53
CA ARG A 110 5.75 7.69 23.69
C ARG A 110 5.17 8.37 24.93
N THR A 111 4.27 9.32 24.69
CA THR A 111 3.54 10.02 25.77
C THR A 111 2.34 9.23 26.31
N GLN A 112 1.90 8.22 25.55
CA GLN A 112 0.78 7.35 25.87
C GLN A 112 1.12 5.90 25.47
N PRO A 113 0.52 4.89 26.13
CA PRO A 113 0.66 3.52 25.67
C PRO A 113 0.12 3.38 24.23
N PRO A 114 0.65 2.40 23.46
CA PRO A 114 0.05 1.98 22.20
C PRO A 114 -1.44 1.68 22.38
N PRO A 115 -2.31 2.06 21.44
CA PRO A 115 -3.70 1.63 21.45
C PRO A 115 -3.81 0.09 21.51
N GLU A 116 -4.84 -0.41 22.18
CA GLU A 116 -5.01 -1.86 22.33
C GLU A 116 -5.17 -2.53 20.95
N GLY A 117 -4.41 -3.60 20.73
CA GLY A 117 -4.40 -4.31 19.45
C GLY A 117 -3.76 -3.56 18.28
N ALA A 118 -3.17 -2.38 18.49
CA ALA A 118 -2.36 -1.69 17.48
C ALA A 118 -1.03 -2.42 17.25
N GLN A 119 -0.62 -2.48 15.99
CA GLN A 119 0.66 -3.04 15.58
C GLN A 119 1.64 -1.90 15.50
N VAL A 120 2.53 -1.82 16.49
CA VAL A 120 3.48 -0.70 16.63
C VAL A 120 4.93 -1.12 16.44
N GLY A 121 5.15 -2.37 16.00
CA GLY A 121 6.46 -2.94 15.72
C GLY A 121 6.76 -2.96 14.22
N ASP A 122 8.03 -3.19 13.90
CA ASP A 122 8.55 -3.37 12.54
C ASP A 122 8.09 -2.29 11.53
N VAL A 123 8.34 -1.03 11.91
CA VAL A 123 8.02 0.14 11.07
C VAL A 123 8.76 0.14 9.73
N HIS A 124 9.76 -0.73 9.58
CA HIS A 124 10.59 -0.86 8.39
C HIS A 124 10.17 -2.01 7.46
N ASP A 125 9.10 -2.74 7.81
CA ASP A 125 8.55 -3.80 6.97
C ASP A 125 8.15 -3.30 5.58
N TRP A 126 8.40 -4.10 4.56
CA TRP A 126 8.09 -3.77 3.18
C TRP A 126 6.59 -3.79 2.89
N TRP A 127 5.86 -4.68 3.55
CA TRP A 127 4.48 -4.99 3.20
C TRP A 127 3.51 -3.79 3.25
N PRO A 128 3.41 -3.01 4.34
CA PRO A 128 2.52 -1.84 4.39
C PRO A 128 2.80 -0.81 3.29
N ARG A 129 4.05 -0.70 2.85
CA ARG A 129 4.48 0.24 1.80
C ARG A 129 3.99 -0.19 0.42
N MET A 130 3.85 -1.50 0.17
CA MET A 130 3.24 -2.01 -1.05
C MET A 130 1.78 -1.53 -1.18
N VAL A 131 1.03 -1.53 -0.06
CA VAL A 131 -0.33 -0.99 -0.02
C VAL A 131 -0.33 0.52 -0.27
N MET A 132 0.59 1.26 0.36
CA MET A 132 0.70 2.71 0.12
C MET A 132 1.06 3.05 -1.33
N LEU A 133 1.90 2.24 -1.99
CA LEU A 133 2.21 2.43 -3.42
C LEU A 133 0.96 2.31 -4.30
N LYS A 134 0.06 1.37 -3.99
CA LYS A 134 -1.24 1.26 -4.70
C LYS A 134 -2.10 2.51 -4.51
N ILE A 135 -2.09 3.11 -3.31
CA ILE A 135 -2.82 4.35 -3.04
C ILE A 135 -2.24 5.50 -3.85
N LEU A 136 -0.91 5.65 -3.87
CA LEU A 136 -0.24 6.72 -4.64
C LEU A 136 -0.47 6.57 -6.14
N GLN A 137 -0.45 5.33 -6.66
CA GLN A 137 -0.83 5.03 -8.03
C GLN A 137 -2.28 5.49 -8.32
N GLN A 138 -3.24 5.10 -7.48
CA GLN A 138 -4.64 5.52 -7.63
C GLN A 138 -4.82 7.03 -7.53
N HIS A 139 -4.05 7.69 -6.65
CA HIS A 139 -4.04 9.13 -6.52
C HIS A 139 -3.62 9.79 -7.82
N TYR A 140 -2.46 9.43 -8.37
CA TYR A 140 -2.01 9.93 -9.67
C TYR A 140 -3.04 9.66 -10.78
N MET A 141 -3.60 8.45 -10.84
CA MET A 141 -4.61 8.10 -11.84
C MET A 141 -5.89 8.94 -11.74
N ALA A 142 -6.24 9.45 -10.55
CA ALA A 142 -7.43 10.25 -10.33
C ALA A 142 -7.19 11.76 -10.48
N SER A 143 -5.98 12.25 -10.17
CA SER A 143 -5.68 13.68 -10.07
C SER A 143 -4.66 14.19 -11.09
N GLY A 144 -3.80 13.32 -11.62
CA GLY A 144 -2.61 13.72 -12.39
C GLY A 144 -1.52 14.37 -11.53
N ASP A 145 -1.54 14.21 -10.20
CA ASP A 145 -0.54 14.79 -9.31
C ASP A 145 0.81 14.08 -9.43
N GLU A 146 1.74 14.70 -10.16
CA GLU A 146 3.09 14.20 -10.41
C GLU A 146 3.91 13.97 -9.12
N ARG A 147 3.55 14.59 -7.99
CA ARG A 147 4.22 14.32 -6.70
C ARG A 147 4.15 12.85 -6.32
N ALA A 148 3.09 12.15 -6.70
CA ALA A 148 2.96 10.71 -6.46
C ALA A 148 3.96 9.91 -7.29
N ILE A 149 4.15 10.24 -8.58
CA ILE A 149 5.13 9.59 -9.45
C ILE A 149 6.55 9.79 -8.91
N ASP A 150 6.90 11.03 -8.57
CA ASP A 150 8.20 11.37 -8.00
C ASP A 150 8.47 10.61 -6.68
N CYS A 151 7.46 10.54 -5.81
CA CYS A 151 7.53 9.81 -4.56
C CYS A 151 7.76 8.32 -4.80
N MET A 152 6.96 7.68 -5.68
CA MET A 152 7.09 6.26 -5.99
C MET A 152 8.45 5.93 -6.63
N LEU A 153 8.95 6.76 -7.55
CA LEU A 153 10.27 6.57 -8.17
C LEU A 153 11.40 6.61 -7.13
N ARG A 154 11.39 7.60 -6.24
CA ARG A 154 12.38 7.71 -5.16
C ARG A 154 12.32 6.54 -4.20
N TYR A 155 11.12 6.10 -3.84
CA TYR A 155 10.94 4.93 -2.98
C TYR A 155 11.42 3.64 -3.64
N MET A 156 11.10 3.42 -4.92
CA MET A 156 11.52 2.21 -5.62
C MET A 156 13.03 2.16 -5.86
N ARG A 157 13.70 3.31 -6.03
CA ARG A 157 15.17 3.37 -6.02
C ARG A 157 15.74 2.98 -4.65
N TYR A 158 15.16 3.50 -3.56
CA TYR A 158 15.51 3.10 -2.20
C TYR A 158 15.34 1.58 -2.01
N GLN A 159 14.18 1.05 -2.37
CA GLN A 159 13.87 -0.36 -2.22
C GLN A 159 14.85 -1.23 -3.02
N LEU A 160 15.13 -0.89 -4.28
CA LEU A 160 16.11 -1.61 -5.10
C LEU A 160 17.51 -1.66 -4.46
N SER A 161 17.96 -0.56 -3.85
CA SER A 161 19.26 -0.53 -3.17
C SER A 161 19.29 -1.37 -1.89
N GLU A 162 18.16 -1.52 -1.21
CA GLU A 162 18.10 -2.16 0.12
C GLU A 162 17.82 -3.66 0.03
N LEU A 163 17.04 -4.12 -0.96
CA LEU A 163 16.57 -5.52 -1.06
C LEU A 163 17.69 -6.57 -1.09
N LYS A 164 18.92 -6.19 -1.45
CA LYS A 164 20.09 -7.09 -1.38
C LYS A 164 20.49 -7.44 0.05
N ASN A 165 20.36 -6.49 0.97
CA ASN A 165 20.71 -6.66 2.38
C ASN A 165 19.48 -6.92 3.27
N ARG A 166 18.31 -6.46 2.81
CA ARG A 166 17.03 -6.50 3.51
C ARG A 166 15.97 -7.16 2.61
N PRO A 167 16.08 -8.48 2.37
CA PRO A 167 15.20 -9.16 1.44
C PRO A 167 13.73 -9.07 1.88
N LEU A 168 12.80 -9.33 0.96
CA LEU A 168 11.36 -9.30 1.25
C LEU A 168 10.99 -10.18 2.44
N TYR A 169 11.60 -11.36 2.54
CA TYR A 169 11.47 -12.24 3.69
C TYR A 169 12.66 -13.21 3.74
N ASP A 170 13.35 -13.25 4.88
CA ASP A 170 14.34 -14.28 5.18
C ASP A 170 14.37 -14.53 6.70
N PRO A 171 13.90 -15.70 7.18
CA PRO A 171 13.87 -15.97 8.62
C PRO A 171 15.26 -16.02 9.28
N GLY A 172 16.34 -16.13 8.50
CA GLY A 172 17.71 -16.04 8.97
C GLY A 172 18.28 -14.62 9.01
N ASN A 173 17.57 -13.64 8.46
CA ASN A 173 18.01 -12.25 8.40
C ASN A 173 17.07 -11.33 9.21
N PRO A 174 17.53 -10.79 10.35
CA PRO A 174 16.71 -9.92 11.21
C PRO A 174 16.34 -8.58 10.57
N GLU A 175 17.03 -8.17 9.50
CA GLU A 175 16.76 -6.93 8.76
C GLU A 175 15.80 -7.14 7.57
N SER A 176 15.40 -8.40 7.32
CA SER A 176 14.44 -8.74 6.27
C SER A 176 13.03 -8.23 6.59
N GLY A 177 12.18 -8.16 5.58
CA GLY A 177 10.77 -7.89 5.79
C GLY A 177 10.03 -9.06 6.43
N SER A 178 8.77 -8.82 6.74
CA SER A 178 7.91 -9.83 7.34
C SER A 178 7.61 -10.99 6.39
N TRP A 179 7.08 -12.08 6.94
CA TRP A 179 6.54 -13.18 6.14
C TRP A 179 5.53 -12.68 5.10
N TRP A 180 4.74 -11.65 5.44
CA TRP A 180 3.79 -11.04 4.52
C TRP A 180 4.46 -10.31 3.38
N ALA A 181 5.57 -9.60 3.62
CA ALA A 181 6.34 -8.98 2.55
C ALA A 181 6.82 -10.01 1.50
N GLY A 182 7.28 -11.18 1.93
CA GLY A 182 7.61 -12.28 1.02
C GLY A 182 6.40 -12.86 0.27
N ARG A 183 5.24 -12.98 0.93
CA ARG A 183 4.01 -13.51 0.29
C ARG A 183 3.34 -12.55 -0.67
N ARG A 184 3.50 -11.25 -0.44
CA ARG A 184 2.82 -10.16 -1.15
C ARG A 184 3.75 -9.41 -2.10
N GLY A 185 4.96 -9.94 -2.36
CA GLY A 185 5.88 -9.36 -3.35
C GLY A 185 5.25 -9.13 -4.73
N GLY A 186 4.26 -9.94 -5.12
CA GLY A 186 3.47 -9.75 -6.34
C GLY A 186 2.73 -8.40 -6.42
N ASP A 187 2.19 -7.89 -5.32
CA ASP A 187 1.55 -6.55 -5.28
C ASP A 187 2.57 -5.45 -5.58
N ASN A 188 3.81 -5.64 -5.13
CA ASN A 188 4.89 -4.70 -5.37
C ASN A 188 5.40 -4.76 -6.82
N VAL A 189 5.49 -5.97 -7.39
CA VAL A 189 5.81 -6.19 -8.82
C VAL A 189 4.79 -5.48 -9.71
N MET A 190 3.49 -5.59 -9.39
CA MET A 190 2.43 -4.89 -10.13
C MET A 190 2.63 -3.37 -10.11
N SER A 191 2.94 -2.81 -8.93
CA SER A 191 3.19 -1.38 -8.78
C SER A 191 4.43 -0.92 -9.56
N ALA A 192 5.51 -1.72 -9.57
CA ALA A 192 6.73 -1.43 -10.33
C ALA A 192 6.48 -1.44 -11.84
N TYR A 193 5.76 -2.43 -12.36
CA TYR A 193 5.38 -2.47 -13.77
C TYR A 193 4.44 -1.34 -14.17
N TRP A 194 3.50 -0.97 -13.32
CA TRP A 194 2.64 0.18 -13.57
C TRP A 194 3.48 1.47 -13.69
N LEU A 195 4.39 1.71 -12.74
CA LEU A 195 5.24 2.89 -12.77
C LEU A 195 6.19 2.89 -13.98
N TYR A 196 6.70 1.73 -14.39
CA TYR A 196 7.48 1.59 -15.62
C TYR A 196 6.65 1.97 -16.84
N ASN A 197 5.39 1.52 -16.91
CA ASN A 197 4.51 1.86 -18.01
C ASN A 197 4.19 3.36 -18.08
N ALA A 198 4.17 4.04 -16.93
CA ALA A 198 3.96 5.49 -16.84
C ALA A 198 5.20 6.31 -17.19
N THR A 199 6.40 5.85 -16.80
CA THR A 199 7.64 6.66 -16.82
C THR A 199 8.68 6.20 -17.84
N GLY A 200 8.72 4.91 -18.17
CA GLY A 200 9.75 4.29 -19.00
C GLY A 200 11.10 4.06 -18.30
N GLU A 201 11.19 4.27 -16.99
CA GLU A 201 12.43 4.16 -16.21
C GLU A 201 12.90 2.69 -16.09
N PRO A 202 14.04 2.30 -16.70
CA PRO A 202 14.41 0.89 -16.86
C PRO A 202 14.76 0.17 -15.54
N PHE A 203 15.21 0.91 -14.51
CA PHE A 203 15.52 0.31 -13.20
C PHE A 203 14.31 -0.33 -12.53
N LEU A 204 13.09 0.04 -12.95
CA LEU A 204 11.85 -0.55 -12.45
C LEU A 204 11.67 -1.99 -12.92
N LEU A 205 12.22 -2.36 -14.08
CA LEU A 205 12.25 -3.74 -14.55
C LEU A 205 13.25 -4.58 -13.74
N GLU A 206 14.44 -4.03 -13.46
CA GLU A 206 15.42 -4.67 -12.57
C GLU A 206 14.82 -4.91 -11.17
N LEU A 207 14.11 -3.91 -10.63
CA LEU A 207 13.39 -4.07 -9.37
C LEU A 207 12.30 -5.13 -9.46
N ALA A 208 11.50 -5.15 -10.53
CA ALA A 208 10.43 -6.14 -10.70
C ALA A 208 10.98 -7.57 -10.74
N GLU A 209 12.10 -7.80 -11.43
CA GLU A 209 12.79 -9.10 -11.46
C GLU A 209 13.24 -9.51 -10.05
N LEU A 210 13.95 -8.63 -9.33
CA LEU A 210 14.42 -8.91 -7.98
C LEU A 210 13.26 -9.19 -6.99
N LEU A 211 12.15 -8.44 -7.10
CA LEU A 211 10.97 -8.67 -6.30
C LEU A 211 10.32 -10.02 -6.60
N GLN A 212 10.28 -10.43 -7.87
CA GLN A 212 9.73 -11.72 -8.28
C GLN A 212 10.62 -12.87 -7.77
N GLU A 213 11.94 -12.72 -7.83
CA GLU A 213 12.90 -13.71 -7.29
C GLU A 213 12.76 -13.89 -5.77
N GLN A 214 12.53 -12.80 -5.03
CA GLN A 214 12.38 -12.84 -3.58
C GLN A 214 10.96 -13.16 -3.10
N ALA A 215 9.96 -13.02 -3.97
CA ALA A 215 8.58 -13.35 -3.64
C ALA A 215 8.41 -14.86 -3.49
N TYR A 216 7.41 -15.25 -2.70
CA TYR A 216 7.07 -16.66 -2.58
C TYR A 216 6.57 -17.22 -3.92
N PRO A 217 7.05 -18.41 -4.36
CA PRO A 217 6.75 -18.97 -5.67
C PRO A 217 5.35 -19.61 -5.69
N TRP A 218 4.31 -18.77 -5.73
CA TRP A 218 2.92 -19.24 -5.74
C TRP A 218 2.60 -20.12 -6.96
N ALA A 219 3.20 -19.85 -8.12
CA ALA A 219 3.01 -20.64 -9.33
C ALA A 219 3.40 -22.10 -9.13
N ASP A 220 4.57 -22.36 -8.51
CA ASP A 220 5.06 -23.69 -8.21
C ASP A 220 4.08 -24.49 -7.34
N ASP A 221 3.44 -23.84 -6.37
CA ASP A 221 2.44 -24.50 -5.51
C ASP A 221 1.21 -24.94 -6.32
N PHE A 222 0.77 -24.15 -7.31
CA PHE A 222 -0.34 -24.50 -8.21
C PHE A 222 0.03 -25.55 -9.27
N GLU A 223 1.25 -25.50 -9.78
CA GLU A 223 1.74 -26.44 -10.80
C GLU A 223 2.07 -27.81 -10.20
N SER A 224 2.73 -27.85 -9.04
CA SER A 224 3.08 -29.09 -8.35
C SER A 224 1.88 -29.74 -7.65
N GLY A 225 0.94 -28.93 -7.14
CA GLY A 225 -0.21 -29.38 -6.35
C GLY A 225 0.14 -29.93 -4.96
N GLU A 226 1.43 -30.06 -4.60
CA GLU A 226 1.89 -30.68 -3.35
C GLU A 226 1.42 -29.92 -2.12
N LYS A 227 1.56 -28.59 -2.14
CA LYS A 227 1.14 -27.73 -1.02
C LYS A 227 -0.37 -27.47 -0.99
N ILE A 228 -1.06 -27.62 -2.13
CA ILE A 228 -2.51 -27.47 -2.21
C ILE A 228 -3.23 -28.69 -1.61
N ALA A 229 -2.62 -29.88 -1.72
CA ALA A 229 -3.18 -31.12 -1.16
C ALA A 229 -3.24 -31.10 0.38
N LEU A 230 -2.32 -30.38 1.05
CA LEU A 230 -2.26 -30.27 2.52
C LEU A 230 -3.43 -29.52 3.16
N PHE A 231 -4.15 -28.70 2.38
CA PHE A 231 -5.28 -27.90 2.86
C PHE A 231 -6.64 -28.40 2.33
N ARG A 232 -6.67 -29.56 1.68
CA ARG A 232 -7.94 -30.24 1.41
C ARG A 232 -8.46 -30.77 2.74
N TYR A 233 -9.56 -30.17 3.21
CA TYR A 233 -10.30 -30.56 4.41
C TYR A 233 -10.26 -32.07 4.67
N SER A 234 -9.58 -32.45 5.75
CA SER A 234 -9.77 -33.72 6.46
C SER A 234 -10.95 -33.61 7.41
#